data_AF-A0A7L4GQM0-F1
#
_entry.id   AF-A0A7L4GQM0-F1
#
_cell.length_a   1.000
_cell.length_b   1.000
_cell.length_c   1.000
_cell.angle_alpha   90.00
_cell.angle_beta   90.00
_cell.angle_gamma   90.00
#
_symmetry.space_group_name_H-M   'P 1'
#
loop_
_entity.id
_entity.type
_entity.pdbx_description
1 polymer ?
#
loop_
_entity_poly.entity_id
_entity_poly.type
_entity_poly.pdbx_seq_one_letter_code
_entity_poly.pdbx_strand_id
1 'polypeptide(L)'
;MEQGEIAPPSAEEKGKEEDDLGYRLCPDQNKKSQSFLVRSLFTFHNRCQLMLRMTLDMNPYAQLLEAMKQSGCTVFSDQHFSCENCDGCVSGGFDSATSQIVLCQNTCHQSHMNWVVTHELIHAFDHCHAHVDWFKNVKHLACSEV
;
A
#
# COMPACT_ATOMS: atom_id res chain seq x y z
N MET A 1 59.18 -33.03 -7.18
CA MET A 1 58.69 -31.95 -8.04
C MET A 1 57.19 -32.15 -8.14
N GLU A 2 56.47 -31.23 -7.49
CA GLU A 2 55.01 -31.19 -7.31
C GLU A 2 54.21 -31.31 -8.60
N GLN A 3 53.08 -32.01 -8.53
CA GLN A 3 51.99 -31.87 -9.49
C GLN A 3 50.95 -30.95 -8.84
N GLY A 4 50.91 -29.69 -9.29
CA GLY A 4 49.96 -28.69 -8.82
C GLY A 4 48.63 -28.84 -9.53
N GLU A 5 47.57 -29.07 -8.75
CA GLU A 5 46.17 -28.95 -9.18
C GLU A 5 45.83 -27.47 -9.43
N ILE A 6 45.41 -27.15 -10.65
CA ILE A 6 44.92 -25.82 -11.03
C ILE A 6 43.41 -25.82 -10.77
N ALA A 7 43.00 -25.17 -9.67
CA ALA A 7 41.60 -24.95 -9.33
C ALA A 7 40.96 -23.93 -10.31
N PRO A 8 39.70 -24.16 -10.75
CA PRO A 8 38.95 -23.15 -11.50
C PRO A 8 38.50 -22.00 -10.58
N PRO A 9 38.41 -20.76 -11.09
CA PRO A 9 38.13 -19.58 -10.28
C PRO A 9 36.70 -19.59 -9.71
N SER A 10 36.62 -19.11 -8.46
CA SER A 10 35.44 -18.90 -7.64
C SER A 10 34.34 -18.13 -8.36
N ALA A 11 33.11 -18.67 -8.29
CA ALA A 11 31.90 -17.97 -8.68
C ALA A 11 31.73 -16.71 -7.82
N GLU A 12 31.73 -15.54 -8.47
CA GLU A 12 31.30 -14.28 -7.88
C GLU A 12 29.80 -14.36 -7.58
N GLU A 13 29.44 -14.32 -6.30
CA GLU A 13 28.06 -14.13 -5.85
C GLU A 13 27.56 -12.77 -6.34
N LYS A 14 26.72 -12.80 -7.37
CA LYS A 14 25.89 -11.65 -7.74
C LYS A 14 24.88 -11.43 -6.62
N GLY A 15 25.17 -10.45 -5.76
CA GLY A 15 24.23 -9.95 -4.77
C GLY A 15 22.89 -9.62 -5.44
N LYS A 16 21.82 -10.19 -4.90
CA LYS A 16 20.45 -9.77 -5.22
C LYS A 16 20.30 -8.34 -4.71
N GLU A 17 20.18 -7.38 -5.62
CA GLU A 17 19.50 -6.12 -5.32
C GLU A 17 18.05 -6.50 -4.99
N GLU A 18 17.73 -6.52 -3.70
CA GLU A 18 16.35 -6.50 -3.25
C GLU A 18 15.83 -5.09 -3.54
N ASP A 19 14.88 -4.98 -4.48
CA ASP A 19 14.16 -3.74 -4.73
C ASP A 19 13.50 -3.30 -3.42
N ASP A 20 14.03 -2.25 -2.79
CA ASP A 20 13.49 -1.62 -1.59
C ASP A 20 12.17 -0.93 -1.97
N LEU A 21 11.08 -1.70 -1.95
CA LEU A 21 9.69 -1.32 -2.25
C LEU A 21 9.11 -0.28 -1.24
N GLY A 22 9.95 0.57 -0.65
CA GLY A 22 9.51 1.75 0.08
C GLY A 22 8.87 1.50 1.44
N TYR A 23 8.83 0.25 1.91
CA TYR A 23 8.23 -0.16 3.20
C TYR A 23 8.88 0.48 4.44
N ARG A 24 9.97 1.25 4.28
CA ARG A 24 10.71 1.92 5.38
C ARG A 24 10.44 3.41 5.51
N LEU A 25 9.59 4.02 4.68
CA LEU A 25 9.26 5.45 4.75
C LEU A 25 7.93 5.73 5.47
N CYS A 26 7.65 5.02 6.56
CA CYS A 26 6.53 5.36 7.46
C CYS A 26 7.02 6.27 8.60
N PRO A 27 6.59 7.54 8.69
CA PRO A 27 6.84 8.33 9.88
C PRO A 27 6.05 7.76 11.07
N ASP A 28 6.78 7.40 12.14
CA ASP A 28 6.23 6.88 13.39
C ASP A 28 5.37 7.96 14.08
N GLN A 29 4.04 7.83 14.03
CA GLN A 29 3.14 8.76 14.71
C GLN A 29 3.15 8.47 16.21
N ASN A 30 4.06 9.15 16.91
CA ASN A 30 4.20 9.15 18.37
C ASN A 30 2.91 9.65 19.06
N LYS A 31 2.02 8.74 19.47
CA LYS A 31 0.79 9.03 20.22
C LYS A 31 1.13 9.48 21.64
N LYS A 32 1.30 10.78 21.86
CA LYS A 32 1.31 11.35 23.22
C LYS A 32 -0.09 11.31 23.82
N SER A 33 -0.18 10.75 25.02
CA SER A 33 -1.36 10.82 25.92
C SER A 33 -1.87 12.26 26.00
N GLN A 34 -3.10 12.50 25.53
CA GLN A 34 -3.78 13.78 25.67
C GLN A 34 -5.09 13.60 26.43
N SER A 35 -5.28 14.51 27.39
CA SER A 35 -6.34 14.59 28.39
C SER A 35 -7.77 14.40 27.84
N PHE A 36 -8.63 13.81 28.68
CA PHE A 36 -10.05 13.51 28.45
C PHE A 36 -10.91 14.69 27.93
N LEU A 37 -10.44 15.93 28.06
CA LEU A 37 -11.19 17.13 27.66
C LEU A 37 -11.08 17.49 26.17
N VAL A 38 -10.16 16.88 25.40
CA VAL A 38 -10.06 17.13 23.94
C VAL A 38 -11.00 16.23 23.12
N ARG A 39 -11.69 15.28 23.77
CA ARG A 39 -12.51 14.25 23.10
C ARG A 39 -13.71 14.79 22.30
N SER A 40 -14.13 16.04 22.54
CA SER A 40 -15.24 16.69 21.82
C SER A 40 -14.89 17.18 20.41
N LEU A 41 -13.60 17.28 20.05
CA LEU A 41 -13.11 17.62 18.70
C LEU A 41 -12.77 16.37 17.85
N PHE A 42 -12.85 15.17 18.44
CA PHE A 42 -12.47 13.89 17.82
C PHE A 42 -13.58 13.21 17.01
N THR A 43 -14.73 13.85 16.78
CA THR A 43 -15.85 13.22 16.07
C THR A 43 -15.71 13.25 14.54
N PHE A 44 -14.96 14.21 13.98
CA PHE A 44 -14.78 14.32 12.52
C PHE A 44 -13.67 13.42 11.95
N HIS A 45 -12.63 13.10 12.73
CA HIS A 45 -11.51 12.23 12.30
C HIS A 45 -11.93 10.75 12.11
N ASN A 46 -13.15 10.39 12.46
CA ASN A 46 -13.62 9.00 12.41
C ASN A 46 -14.51 8.70 11.21
N ARG A 47 -14.94 9.67 10.39
CA ARG A 47 -15.88 9.35 9.29
C ARG A 47 -15.23 8.48 8.23
N CYS A 48 -14.07 8.88 7.70
CA CYS A 48 -13.35 8.10 6.71
C CYS A 48 -12.94 6.73 7.27
N GLN A 49 -12.35 6.70 8.47
CA GLN A 49 -11.95 5.47 9.15
C GLN A 49 -13.12 4.52 9.43
N LEU A 50 -14.29 5.04 9.81
CA LEU A 50 -15.50 4.24 10.00
C LEU A 50 -16.00 3.66 8.67
N MET A 51 -16.03 4.46 7.61
CA MET A 51 -16.44 4.00 6.29
C MET A 51 -15.48 2.96 5.75
N LEU A 52 -14.17 3.17 5.92
CA LEU A 52 -13.13 2.20 5.57
C LEU A 52 -13.31 0.90 6.33
N ARG A 53 -13.49 0.94 7.64
CA ARG A 53 -13.74 -0.27 8.43
C ARG A 53 -14.97 -1.03 7.95
N MET A 54 -16.06 -0.31 7.71
CA MET A 54 -17.28 -0.86 7.12
C MET A 54 -17.02 -1.49 5.74
N THR A 55 -16.22 -0.84 4.90
CA THR A 55 -15.81 -1.37 3.60
C THR A 55 -15.01 -2.66 3.76
N LEU A 56 -13.99 -2.68 4.61
CA LEU A 56 -13.14 -3.85 4.80
C LEU A 56 -13.90 -5.04 5.42
N ASP A 57 -14.89 -4.78 6.27
CA ASP A 57 -15.69 -5.83 6.90
C ASP A 57 -16.77 -6.40 5.96
N MET A 58 -17.38 -5.57 5.11
CA MET A 58 -18.54 -5.96 4.29
C MET A 58 -18.21 -6.28 2.84
N ASN A 59 -17.09 -5.76 2.30
CA ASN A 59 -16.75 -5.90 0.90
C ASN A 59 -15.94 -7.19 0.67
N PRO A 60 -16.40 -8.13 -0.19
CA PRO A 60 -15.63 -9.34 -0.51
C PRO A 60 -14.25 -9.04 -1.10
N TYR A 61 -14.05 -7.88 -1.73
CA TYR A 61 -12.74 -7.46 -2.25
C TYR A 61 -11.70 -7.22 -1.16
N ALA A 62 -12.10 -7.10 0.11
CA ALA A 62 -11.15 -7.10 1.22
C ALA A 62 -10.35 -8.41 1.31
N GLN A 63 -10.83 -9.51 0.71
CA GLN A 63 -10.06 -10.76 0.56
C GLN A 63 -8.79 -10.58 -0.27
N LEU A 64 -8.70 -9.52 -1.09
CA LEU A 64 -7.48 -9.20 -1.82
C LEU A 64 -6.30 -8.91 -0.88
N LEU A 65 -6.55 -8.35 0.30
CA LEU A 65 -5.53 -8.17 1.34
C LEU A 65 -4.95 -9.52 1.81
N GLU A 66 -5.78 -10.56 1.86
CA GLU A 66 -5.34 -11.91 2.23
C GLU A 66 -4.58 -12.56 1.07
N ALA A 67 -5.05 -12.39 -0.17
CA ALA A 67 -4.33 -12.84 -1.36
C ALA A 67 -2.95 -12.19 -1.48
N MET A 68 -2.83 -10.88 -1.19
CA MET A 68 -1.56 -10.16 -1.11
C MET A 68 -0.61 -10.81 -0.11
N LYS A 69 -1.07 -11.11 1.12
CA LYS A 69 -0.25 -11.81 2.13
C LYS A 69 0.23 -13.17 1.63
N GLN A 70 -0.65 -13.93 0.98
CA GLN A 70 -0.32 -15.25 0.41
C GLN A 70 0.67 -15.16 -0.75
N SER A 71 0.63 -14.07 -1.53
CA SER A 71 1.60 -13.77 -2.59
C SER A 71 2.96 -13.27 -2.07
N GLY A 72 3.14 -13.14 -0.76
CA GLY A 72 4.38 -12.66 -0.15
C GLY A 72 4.49 -11.13 -0.05
N CYS A 73 3.38 -10.42 -0.30
CA CYS A 73 3.33 -8.97 -0.12
C CYS A 73 3.28 -8.62 1.37
N THR A 74 3.99 -7.56 1.74
CA THR A 74 3.89 -7.03 3.10
C THR A 74 2.60 -6.25 3.22
N VAL A 75 1.64 -6.75 4.00
CA VAL A 75 0.33 -6.11 4.21
C VAL A 75 0.15 -5.69 5.67
N PHE A 76 0.20 -4.38 5.93
CA PHE A 76 -0.17 -3.76 7.20
C PHE A 76 -1.59 -3.20 7.12
N SER A 77 -2.59 -3.99 7.56
CA SER A 77 -4.02 -3.67 7.49
C SER A 77 -4.38 -2.26 7.97
N ASP A 78 -3.62 -1.70 8.91
CA ASP A 78 -3.92 -0.43 9.58
C ASP A 78 -3.07 0.74 9.04
N GLN A 79 -2.02 0.45 8.26
CA GLN A 79 -1.03 1.44 7.81
C GLN A 79 -1.04 1.66 6.29
N HIS A 80 -1.68 0.76 5.54
CA HIS A 80 -1.87 0.94 4.09
C HIS A 80 -2.88 2.03 3.74
N PHE A 81 -3.75 2.44 4.66
CA PHE A 81 -4.78 3.43 4.34
C PHE A 81 -4.51 4.75 5.07
N SER A 82 -4.38 5.84 4.32
CA SER A 82 -4.43 7.19 4.88
C SER A 82 -5.72 7.89 4.49
N CYS A 83 -6.37 8.55 5.45
CA CYS A 83 -7.54 9.38 5.21
C CYS A 83 -7.09 10.85 5.16
N GLU A 84 -7.22 11.46 3.99
CA GLU A 84 -6.75 12.84 3.74
C GLU A 84 -7.88 13.74 3.25
N ASN A 85 -7.67 15.05 3.33
CA ASN A 85 -8.47 16.03 2.60
C ASN A 85 -7.79 16.32 1.26
N CYS A 86 -8.49 16.06 0.16
CA CYS A 86 -7.95 16.24 -1.18
C CYS A 86 -8.65 17.38 -1.92
N ASP A 87 -8.14 17.73 -3.10
CA ASP A 87 -8.86 18.60 -4.02
C ASP A 87 -10.15 17.94 -4.52
N GLY A 88 -11.19 18.73 -4.78
CA GLY A 88 -12.57 18.25 -5.01
C GLY A 88 -12.79 17.35 -6.23
N CYS A 89 -11.75 17.06 -7.01
CA CYS A 89 -11.82 16.22 -8.22
C CYS A 89 -11.35 14.78 -7.99
N VAL A 90 -10.74 14.47 -6.86
CA VAL A 90 -10.15 13.15 -6.58
C VAL A 90 -10.81 12.48 -5.37
N SER A 91 -10.94 11.15 -5.42
CA SER A 91 -11.61 10.36 -4.38
C SER A 91 -10.65 9.43 -3.62
N GLY A 92 -9.49 9.16 -4.22
CA GLY A 92 -8.39 8.42 -3.61
C GLY A 92 -7.23 8.29 -4.61
N GLY A 93 -6.24 7.49 -4.23
CA GLY A 93 -5.12 7.11 -5.09
C GLY A 93 -4.15 6.16 -4.40
N PHE A 94 -3.34 5.45 -5.19
CA PHE A 94 -2.27 4.58 -4.73
C PHE A 94 -0.91 5.25 -4.94
N ASP A 95 -0.14 5.37 -3.86
CA ASP A 95 1.26 5.81 -3.89
C ASP A 95 2.19 4.59 -3.97
N SER A 96 2.77 4.36 -5.15
CA SER A 96 3.71 3.27 -5.38
C SER A 96 5.04 3.44 -4.63
N ALA A 97 5.42 4.65 -4.24
CA ALA A 97 6.69 4.89 -3.55
C ALA A 97 6.63 4.45 -2.08
N THR A 98 5.45 4.54 -1.46
CA THR A 98 5.22 4.13 -0.06
C THR A 98 4.31 2.91 0.08
N SER A 99 3.80 2.39 -1.04
CA SER A 99 2.75 1.35 -1.06
C SER A 99 1.53 1.72 -0.21
N GLN A 100 1.09 2.98 -0.26
CA GLN A 100 -0.02 3.49 0.54
C GLN A 100 -1.23 3.85 -0.34
N ILE A 101 -2.42 3.52 0.16
CA ILE A 101 -3.72 3.91 -0.39
C ILE A 101 -4.20 5.16 0.33
N VAL A 102 -4.37 6.24 -0.41
CA VAL A 102 -4.90 7.51 0.08
C VAL A 102 -6.38 7.59 -0.23
N LEU A 103 -7.19 7.94 0.77
CA LEU A 103 -8.65 8.04 0.69
C LEU A 103 -9.09 9.48 0.99
N CYS A 104 -9.80 10.10 0.05
CA CYS A 104 -10.21 11.49 0.16
C CYS A 104 -11.55 11.61 0.90
N GLN A 105 -11.52 12.07 2.15
CA GLN A 105 -12.70 12.08 3.01
C GLN A 105 -13.76 13.12 2.62
N ASN A 106 -13.35 14.17 1.91
CA ASN A 106 -14.19 15.31 1.55
C ASN A 106 -15.06 15.06 0.30
N THR A 107 -14.71 14.07 -0.52
CA THR A 107 -15.40 13.73 -1.78
C THR A 107 -16.11 12.37 -1.71
N CYS A 108 -15.87 11.60 -0.64
CA CYS A 108 -16.28 10.21 -0.55
C CYS A 108 -17.51 9.95 0.35
N HIS A 109 -18.45 9.15 -0.16
CA HIS A 109 -19.56 8.54 0.57
C HIS A 109 -19.37 7.01 0.64
N GLN A 110 -20.10 6.27 1.49
CA GLN A 110 -19.86 4.83 1.72
C GLN A 110 -19.83 3.98 0.44
N SER A 111 -20.77 4.17 -0.48
CA SER A 111 -20.79 3.44 -1.76
C SER A 111 -19.57 3.73 -2.62
N HIS A 112 -19.13 4.99 -2.64
CA HIS A 112 -17.93 5.41 -3.35
C HIS A 112 -16.67 4.87 -2.67
N MET A 113 -16.64 4.83 -1.33
CA MET A 113 -15.54 4.27 -0.54
C MET A 113 -15.28 2.83 -0.92
N ASN A 114 -16.34 2.02 -1.05
CA ASN A 114 -16.21 0.63 -1.46
C ASN A 114 -15.51 0.49 -2.81
N TRP A 115 -15.85 1.35 -3.78
CA TRP A 115 -15.25 1.34 -5.10
C TRP A 115 -13.79 1.81 -5.07
N VAL A 116 -13.53 2.96 -4.45
CA VAL A 116 -12.16 3.53 -4.34
C VAL A 116 -11.25 2.53 -3.63
N VAL A 117 -11.62 2.03 -2.46
CA VAL A 117 -10.80 1.05 -1.73
C VAL A 117 -10.52 -0.19 -2.58
N THR A 118 -11.50 -0.69 -3.33
CA THR A 118 -11.28 -1.85 -4.20
C THR A 118 -10.31 -1.54 -5.34
N HIS A 119 -10.49 -0.40 -6.02
CA HIS A 119 -9.64 0.03 -7.13
C HIS A 119 -8.19 0.23 -6.67
N GLU A 120 -7.99 0.96 -5.57
CA GLU A 120 -6.64 1.19 -5.04
C GLU A 120 -6.00 -0.08 -4.46
N LEU A 121 -6.79 -1.03 -3.95
CA LEU A 121 -6.27 -2.33 -3.53
C LEU A 121 -5.80 -3.19 -4.71
N ILE A 122 -6.43 -3.07 -5.88
CA ILE A 122 -5.95 -3.72 -7.10
C ILE A 122 -4.60 -3.13 -7.50
N HIS A 123 -4.46 -1.80 -7.49
CA HIS A 123 -3.17 -1.16 -7.73
C HIS A 123 -2.09 -1.63 -6.76
N ALA A 124 -2.42 -1.75 -5.48
CA ALA A 124 -1.50 -2.28 -4.48
C ALA A 124 -1.13 -3.76 -4.73
N PHE A 125 -2.10 -4.59 -5.12
CA PHE A 125 -1.87 -5.99 -5.47
C PHE A 125 -0.98 -6.10 -6.70
N ASP A 126 -1.28 -5.38 -7.77
CA ASP A 126 -0.52 -5.40 -9.02
C ASP A 126 0.90 -4.87 -8.82
N HIS A 127 1.07 -3.82 -8.01
CA HIS A 127 2.39 -3.30 -7.66
C HIS A 127 3.27 -4.38 -7.05
N CYS A 128 2.74 -5.13 -6.09
CA CYS A 128 3.48 -6.18 -5.41
C CYS A 128 3.64 -7.44 -6.27
N HIS A 129 2.57 -7.90 -6.92
CA HIS A 129 2.52 -9.19 -7.59
C HIS A 129 3.12 -9.16 -9.01
N ALA A 130 2.80 -8.10 -9.76
CA ALA A 130 3.19 -7.97 -11.17
C ALA A 130 4.36 -7.00 -11.39
N HIS A 131 4.85 -6.34 -10.34
CA HIS A 131 5.94 -5.35 -10.39
C HIS A 131 5.69 -4.28 -11.46
N VAL A 132 4.50 -3.65 -11.38
CA VAL A 132 4.05 -2.59 -12.30
C VAL A 132 5.06 -1.44 -12.35
N ASP A 133 5.40 -1.00 -13.56
CA ASP A 133 6.24 0.18 -13.80
C ASP A 133 5.32 1.36 -14.14
N TRP A 134 4.94 2.09 -13.09
CA TRP A 134 3.94 3.16 -13.12
C TRP A 134 4.32 4.35 -13.99
N PHE A 135 5.61 4.60 -14.21
CA PHE A 135 6.08 5.84 -14.85
C PHE A 135 6.68 5.62 -16.24
N LYS A 136 7.28 4.46 -16.50
CA LYS A 136 8.03 4.24 -17.76
C LYS A 136 7.31 3.29 -18.72
N ASN A 137 6.32 2.53 -18.25
CA ASN A 137 5.63 1.55 -19.08
C ASN A 137 4.12 1.79 -19.15
N VAL A 138 3.68 2.47 -20.22
CA VAL A 138 2.26 2.78 -20.47
C VAL A 138 1.40 1.52 -20.57
N LYS A 139 1.95 0.38 -20.99
CA LYS A 139 1.18 -0.88 -21.04
C LYS A 139 0.92 -1.42 -19.64
N HIS A 140 1.88 -1.28 -18.73
CA HIS A 140 1.69 -1.72 -17.34
C HIS A 140 0.60 -0.86 -16.69
N LEU A 141 0.66 0.46 -16.85
CA LEU A 141 -0.39 1.38 -16.38
C LEU A 141 -1.76 1.02 -16.97
N ALA A 142 -1.86 0.83 -18.29
CA ALA A 142 -3.14 0.47 -18.91
C ALA A 142 -3.70 -0.89 -18.46
N CYS A 143 -2.85 -1.81 -18.00
CA CYS A 143 -3.28 -3.10 -17.48
C CYS A 143 -3.71 -3.05 -16.00
N SER A 144 -3.17 -2.11 -15.22
CA SER A 144 -3.53 -1.92 -13.81
C SER A 144 -4.79 -1.06 -13.63
N GLU A 145 -5.13 -0.22 -14.63
CA GLU A 145 -6.36 0.57 -14.63
C GLU A 145 -7.56 -0.26 -15.13
N VAL A 146 -8.32 -0.86 -14.21
CA VAL A 146 -9.52 -1.68 -14.46
C VAL A 146 -10.81 -1.11 -13.86
#